data_AF-A0A7X8EWA8-F1
#
_entry.id   AF-A0A7X8EWA8-F1
#
_cell.length_a   1.000
_cell.length_b   1.000
_cell.length_c   1.000
_cell.angle_alpha   90.00
_cell.angle_beta   90.00
_cell.angle_gamma   90.00
#
_symmetry.space_group_name_H-M   'P 1'
#
loop_
_entity.id
_entity.type
_entity.pdbx_description
1 polymer ?
#
loop_
_entity_poly.entity_id
_entity_poly.type
_entity_poly.pdbx_seq_one_letter_code
_entity_poly.pdbx_strand_id
1 'polypeptide(L)'
;LTIPEAYRDAIRPGERTPAATRFLTDAALKPGDRFIPLVQATEGDYTGTVAAVFDLSSDLTGAVIVSAFQGEYRGITEDRQAVMLSRAYVIALHSGVERMFWYNLRARENDPYYNEDHFGIVHRDLSPKPAYLAMRALNRARPVGSVPLAGDLCTGSLYTAGWKRPDGQTGWAIWTTGPAARQQVRWDGTVKAAFDYLGRDLALDDLTEKGTLSAQNSVVYLVGPERVYP
;
A
#
# COMPACT_ATOMS: atom_id res chain seq x y z
N LEU A 1 16.15 8.26 14.48
CA LEU A 1 15.37 9.23 13.66
C LEU A 1 14.87 10.32 14.58
N THR A 2 14.83 11.55 14.08
CA THR A 2 14.22 12.69 14.78
C THR A 2 13.03 13.17 13.95
N ILE A 3 11.86 13.27 14.57
CA ILE A 3 10.63 13.76 13.94
C ILE A 3 10.32 15.12 14.59
N PRO A 4 10.14 16.20 13.81
CA PRO A 4 9.75 17.50 14.36
C PRO A 4 8.46 17.39 15.16
N GLU A 5 8.35 18.20 16.22
CA GLU A 5 7.22 18.14 17.17
C GLU A 5 5.85 18.23 16.49
N ALA A 6 5.73 19.11 15.49
CA ALA A 6 4.51 19.31 14.71
C ALA A 6 4.00 18.04 14.00
N TYR A 7 4.85 17.02 13.79
CA TYR A 7 4.51 15.80 13.07
C TYR A 7 4.58 14.53 13.91
N ARG A 8 4.84 14.66 15.22
CA ARG A 8 5.12 13.51 16.10
C ARG A 8 3.98 12.51 16.16
N ASP A 9 2.73 12.99 16.11
CA ASP A 9 1.55 12.13 16.19
C ASP A 9 1.14 11.55 14.82
N ALA A 10 1.58 12.19 13.73
CA ALA A 10 1.24 11.81 12.36
C ALA A 10 2.25 10.82 11.75
N ILE A 11 3.53 10.91 12.12
CA ILE A 11 4.60 10.06 11.57
C ILE A 11 4.97 9.01 12.60
N ARG A 12 4.66 7.75 12.30
CA ARG A 12 4.99 6.60 13.15
C ARG A 12 6.15 5.82 12.52
N PRO A 13 7.39 6.00 13.00
CA PRO A 13 8.51 5.22 12.49
C PRO A 13 8.33 3.75 12.84
N GLY A 14 8.70 2.86 11.92
CA GLY A 14 8.73 1.43 12.20
C GLY A 14 9.81 1.08 13.22
N GLU A 15 9.75 -0.13 13.78
CA GLU A 15 10.74 -0.64 14.75
C GLU A 15 12.16 -0.67 14.18
N ARG A 16 12.30 -0.82 12.86
CA ARG A 16 13.58 -0.74 12.15
C ARG A 16 13.70 0.60 11.44
N THR A 17 14.77 1.31 11.75
CA THR A 17 15.15 2.54 11.04
C THR A 17 15.97 2.16 9.80
N PRO A 18 15.53 2.50 8.57
CA PRO A 18 16.32 2.29 7.37
C PRO A 18 17.61 3.14 7.41
N ALA A 19 18.63 2.70 6.67
CA ALA A 19 19.83 3.51 6.51
C ALA A 19 19.51 4.82 5.78
N ALA A 20 20.11 5.90 6.26
CA ALA A 20 20.00 7.22 5.68
C ALA A 20 21.33 7.54 4.98
N THR A 21 21.37 7.38 3.65
CA THR A 21 22.56 7.63 2.84
C THR A 21 22.38 8.80 1.87
N ARG A 22 21.19 9.44 1.91
CA ARG A 22 20.80 10.57 1.06
C ARG A 22 20.02 11.56 1.91
N PHE A 23 20.40 12.82 1.81
CA PHE A 23 19.82 13.90 2.58
C PHE A 23 19.27 14.98 1.64
N LEU A 24 18.09 15.47 1.98
CA LEU A 24 17.35 16.49 1.26
C LEU A 24 17.74 17.87 1.80
N THR A 25 17.92 18.84 0.91
CA THR A 25 18.23 20.22 1.25
C THR A 25 17.36 21.18 0.44
N ASP A 26 17.33 22.43 0.85
CA ASP A 26 16.62 23.54 0.21
C ASP A 26 17.51 24.36 -0.75
N ALA A 27 18.75 23.93 -0.98
CA ALA A 27 19.77 24.73 -1.68
C ALA A 27 19.39 25.17 -3.11
N ALA A 28 18.48 24.43 -3.77
CA ALA A 28 18.00 24.73 -5.12
C ALA A 28 16.60 25.39 -5.16
N LEU A 29 16.00 25.67 -4.00
CA LEU A 29 14.69 26.33 -3.94
C LEU A 29 14.77 27.80 -4.32
N LYS A 30 13.74 28.29 -5.00
CA LYS A 30 13.63 29.69 -5.42
C LYS A 30 12.90 30.51 -4.36
N PRO A 31 13.05 31.85 -4.36
CA PRO A 31 12.22 32.71 -3.50
C PRO A 31 10.73 32.42 -3.69
N GLY A 32 10.03 32.13 -2.59
CA GLY A 32 8.62 31.74 -2.58
C GLY A 32 8.39 30.25 -2.30
N ASP A 33 9.36 29.38 -2.62
CA ASP A 33 9.28 27.96 -2.25
C ASP A 33 9.65 27.76 -0.77
N ARG A 34 9.16 26.65 -0.20
CA ARG A 34 9.41 26.28 1.19
C ARG A 34 9.86 24.84 1.31
N PHE A 35 10.92 24.65 2.09
CA PHE A 35 11.37 23.34 2.54
C PHE A 35 10.82 23.05 3.92
N ILE A 36 10.11 21.94 4.07
CA ILE A 36 9.49 21.53 5.34
C ILE A 36 10.04 20.15 5.73
N PRO A 37 11.01 20.06 6.64
CA PRO A 37 11.53 18.80 7.13
C PRO A 37 10.45 17.98 7.82
N LEU A 38 10.32 16.70 7.46
CA LEU A 38 9.39 15.76 8.10
C LEU A 38 10.12 14.75 9.00
N VAL A 39 11.29 14.27 8.56
CA VAL A 39 12.10 13.32 9.33
C VAL A 39 13.57 13.62 9.11
N GLN A 40 14.35 13.57 10.19
CA GLN A 40 15.81 13.64 10.17
C GLN A 40 16.42 12.30 10.61
N ALA A 41 17.60 12.01 10.06
CA ALA A 41 18.40 10.85 10.40
C ALA A 41 19.88 11.24 10.53
N THR A 42 20.63 10.38 11.21
CA THR A 42 22.06 10.55 11.45
C THR A 42 22.83 9.40 10.78
N GLU A 43 23.87 9.74 10.04
CA GLU A 43 24.83 8.81 9.45
C GLU A 43 26.24 9.30 9.83
N GLY A 44 26.98 8.52 10.63
CA GLY A 44 28.26 8.95 11.19
C GLY A 44 28.10 10.19 12.09
N ASP A 45 28.79 11.27 11.74
CA ASP A 45 28.75 12.57 12.40
C ASP A 45 27.76 13.56 11.74
N TYR A 46 27.14 13.18 10.62
CA TYR A 46 26.22 14.02 9.89
C TYR A 46 24.76 13.73 10.27
N THR A 47 23.99 14.79 10.53
CA THR A 47 22.54 14.71 10.73
C THR A 47 21.84 15.60 9.71
N GLY A 48 20.88 15.04 8.98
CA GLY A 48 20.17 15.77 7.93
C GLY A 48 18.74 15.27 7.71
N THR A 49 18.02 15.98 6.85
CA THR A 49 16.63 15.66 6.50
C THR A 49 16.57 14.52 5.51
N VAL A 50 15.78 13.49 5.81
CA VAL A 50 15.60 12.28 4.98
C VAL A 50 14.18 12.12 4.45
N ALA A 51 13.23 12.89 4.98
CA ALA A 51 11.94 13.09 4.36
C ALA A 51 11.52 14.55 4.51
N ALA A 52 10.99 15.15 3.46
CA ALA A 52 10.59 16.56 3.45
C ALA A 52 9.41 16.81 2.52
N VAL A 53 8.68 17.89 2.79
CA VAL A 53 7.81 18.55 1.81
C VAL A 53 8.61 19.65 1.12
N PHE A 54 8.56 19.66 -0.20
CA PHE A 54 8.89 20.81 -1.03
C PHE A 54 7.57 21.47 -1.41
N ASP A 55 7.21 22.54 -0.71
CA ASP A 55 6.00 23.33 -0.95
C ASP A 55 6.35 24.45 -1.93
N LEU A 56 5.95 24.26 -3.19
CA LEU A 56 6.40 25.06 -4.32
C LEU A 56 5.38 26.16 -4.61
N SER A 57 5.86 27.39 -4.61
CA SER A 57 5.07 28.60 -4.84
C SER A 57 5.87 29.69 -5.57
N SER A 58 6.99 29.31 -6.20
CA SER A 58 7.77 30.18 -7.08
C SER A 58 7.24 30.13 -8.51
N ASP A 59 7.98 29.52 -9.45
CA ASP A 59 7.53 29.26 -10.82
C ASP A 59 6.81 27.91 -10.97
N LEU A 60 6.77 27.12 -9.91
CA LEU A 60 5.98 25.89 -9.78
C LEU A 60 4.90 26.06 -8.71
N THR A 61 3.88 25.19 -8.75
CA THR A 61 2.77 25.21 -7.81
C THR A 61 2.55 23.83 -7.19
N GLY A 62 2.20 23.81 -5.90
CA GLY A 62 1.82 22.60 -5.17
C GLY A 62 2.98 22.01 -4.39
N ALA A 63 2.74 20.88 -3.72
CA ALA A 63 3.70 20.28 -2.80
C ALA A 63 4.15 18.89 -3.25
N VAL A 64 5.44 18.60 -3.07
CA VAL A 64 6.02 17.27 -3.27
C VAL A 64 6.55 16.74 -1.94
N ILE A 65 6.06 15.59 -1.51
CA ILE A 65 6.63 14.87 -0.36
C ILE A 65 7.67 13.89 -0.89
N VAL A 66 8.91 14.04 -0.47
CA VAL A 66 10.01 13.14 -0.85
C VAL A 66 10.50 12.39 0.38
N SER A 67 10.70 11.10 0.22
CA SER A 67 11.39 10.23 1.18
C SER A 67 12.65 9.69 0.53
N ALA A 68 13.80 9.96 1.14
CA ALA A 68 15.11 9.53 0.70
C ALA A 68 15.62 8.28 1.45
N PHE A 69 14.78 7.68 2.30
CA PHE A 69 15.11 6.43 2.98
C PHE A 69 15.45 5.34 1.95
N GLN A 70 16.55 4.64 2.19
CA GLN A 70 16.88 3.44 1.43
C GLN A 70 16.54 2.21 2.26
N GLY A 71 15.61 1.41 1.74
CA GLY A 71 15.36 0.07 2.30
C GLY A 71 16.48 -0.89 1.89
N GLU A 72 16.73 -1.91 2.71
CA GLU A 72 17.46 -3.09 2.24
C GLU A 72 16.62 -3.78 1.15
N TYR A 73 17.11 -3.78 -0.09
CA TYR A 73 16.49 -4.49 -1.19
C TYR A 73 16.77 -5.99 -1.06
N ARG A 74 16.01 -6.68 -0.22
CA ARG A 74 16.01 -8.15 -0.21
C ARG A 74 15.07 -8.65 -1.30
N GLY A 75 15.52 -9.64 -2.08
CA GLY A 75 14.66 -10.31 -3.05
C GLY A 75 13.45 -10.93 -2.34
N ILE A 76 12.25 -10.57 -2.80
CA ILE A 76 11.00 -11.20 -2.36
C ILE A 76 10.48 -12.13 -3.46
N THR A 77 9.66 -13.10 -3.10
CA THR A 77 8.96 -13.92 -4.08
C THR A 77 7.94 -13.10 -4.87
N GLU A 78 7.60 -13.54 -6.08
CA GLU A 78 6.57 -12.89 -6.92
C GLU A 78 5.19 -12.89 -6.25
N ASP A 79 4.85 -13.95 -5.52
CA ASP A 79 3.62 -14.01 -4.71
C ASP A 79 3.62 -12.93 -3.63
N ARG A 80 4.76 -12.70 -2.97
CA ARG A 80 4.87 -11.65 -1.96
C ARG A 80 4.76 -10.27 -2.60
N GLN A 81 5.32 -10.07 -3.80
CA GLN A 81 5.13 -8.84 -4.59
C GLN A 81 3.64 -8.60 -4.86
N ALA A 82 2.89 -9.64 -5.28
CA ALA A 82 1.46 -9.55 -5.56
C ALA A 82 0.61 -9.16 -4.35
N VAL A 83 0.90 -9.77 -3.19
CA VAL A 83 0.24 -9.42 -1.92
C VAL A 83 0.54 -7.97 -1.54
N MET A 84 1.81 -7.54 -1.64
CA MET A 84 2.21 -6.18 -1.29
C MET A 84 1.63 -5.14 -2.24
N LEU A 85 1.56 -5.42 -3.53
CA LEU A 85 0.93 -4.54 -4.53
C LEU A 85 -0.54 -4.28 -4.16
N SER A 86 -1.30 -5.33 -3.86
CA SER A 86 -2.71 -5.19 -3.45
C SER A 86 -2.85 -4.29 -2.22
N ARG A 87 -2.07 -4.57 -1.17
CA ARG A 87 -2.09 -3.79 0.07
C ARG A 87 -1.69 -2.33 -0.17
N ALA A 88 -0.60 -2.10 -0.90
CA ALA A 88 -0.07 -0.76 -1.15
C ALA A 88 -1.09 0.14 -1.86
N TYR A 89 -1.74 -0.37 -2.92
CA TYR A 89 -2.79 0.37 -3.62
C TYR A 89 -4.02 0.62 -2.74
N VAL A 90 -4.49 -0.40 -2.01
CA VAL A 90 -5.65 -0.24 -1.12
C VAL A 90 -5.37 0.82 -0.04
N ILE A 91 -4.21 0.76 0.60
CA ILE A 91 -3.77 1.73 1.62
C ILE A 91 -3.72 3.14 1.02
N ALA A 92 -3.04 3.30 -0.12
CA ALA A 92 -2.88 4.59 -0.77
C ALA A 92 -4.24 5.22 -1.14
N LEU A 93 -5.10 4.44 -1.81
CA LEU A 93 -6.41 4.90 -2.25
C LEU A 93 -7.35 5.22 -1.07
N HIS A 94 -7.29 4.44 0.01
CA HIS A 94 -8.05 4.72 1.23
C HIS A 94 -7.55 5.99 1.93
N SER A 95 -6.24 6.26 1.85
CA SER A 95 -5.60 7.44 2.45
C SER A 95 -5.74 8.71 1.59
N GLY A 96 -6.56 8.68 0.53
CA GLY A 96 -6.84 9.84 -0.31
C GLY A 96 -5.85 10.07 -1.46
N VAL A 97 -4.93 9.13 -1.73
CA VAL A 97 -4.06 9.22 -2.92
C VAL A 97 -4.94 9.04 -4.17
N GLU A 98 -4.99 10.05 -5.02
CA GLU A 98 -5.79 10.01 -6.25
C GLU A 98 -5.20 9.07 -7.32
N ARG A 99 -3.87 9.02 -7.42
CA ARG A 99 -3.15 8.27 -8.46
C ARG A 99 -1.88 7.66 -7.88
N MET A 100 -1.66 6.37 -8.18
CA MET A 100 -0.46 5.63 -7.79
C MET A 100 0.10 4.91 -9.02
N PHE A 101 1.38 5.11 -9.29
CA PHE A 101 2.10 4.51 -10.42
C PHE A 101 3.09 3.47 -9.88
N TRP A 102 2.87 2.21 -10.23
CA TRP A 102 3.76 1.13 -9.83
C TRP A 102 5.04 1.14 -10.65
N TYR A 103 6.20 1.14 -9.98
CA TYR A 103 7.48 0.87 -10.61
C TYR A 103 7.78 -0.64 -10.52
N ASN A 104 7.80 -1.38 -11.61
CA ASN A 104 7.52 -0.97 -12.99
C ASN A 104 6.63 -2.01 -13.69
N LEU A 105 6.29 -1.76 -14.96
CA LEU A 105 5.43 -2.67 -15.71
C LEU A 105 6.15 -3.99 -16.02
N ARG A 106 7.28 -3.93 -16.72
CA ARG A 106 7.97 -5.09 -17.30
C ARG A 106 9.32 -5.33 -16.62
N ALA A 107 9.54 -6.57 -16.18
CA ALA A 107 10.80 -7.02 -15.63
C ALA A 107 11.85 -7.14 -16.75
N ARG A 108 13.12 -6.91 -16.42
CA ARG A 108 14.22 -7.04 -17.39
C ARG A 108 14.68 -8.49 -17.49
N GLU A 109 14.82 -9.16 -16.34
CA GLU A 109 15.23 -10.56 -16.20
C GLU A 109 16.48 -10.89 -17.04
N ASN A 110 17.53 -10.04 -16.97
CA ASN A 110 18.83 -10.34 -17.55
C ASN A 110 19.74 -11.05 -16.53
N ASP A 111 19.72 -10.60 -15.27
CA ASP A 111 20.51 -11.16 -14.18
C ASP A 111 19.61 -11.62 -13.02
N PRO A 112 19.53 -12.93 -12.71
CA PRO A 112 18.69 -13.48 -11.64
C PRO A 112 19.08 -13.01 -10.23
N TYR A 113 20.29 -12.47 -10.03
CA TYR A 113 20.78 -11.99 -8.74
C TYR A 113 20.65 -10.48 -8.55
N TYR A 114 20.23 -9.75 -9.59
CA TYR A 114 20.04 -8.31 -9.54
C TYR A 114 18.55 -7.96 -9.35
N ASN A 115 18.21 -7.30 -8.24
CA ASN A 115 16.83 -6.99 -7.86
C ASN A 115 16.12 -6.06 -8.86
N GLU A 116 16.81 -5.07 -9.41
CA GLU A 116 16.27 -4.12 -10.41
C GLU A 116 15.74 -4.81 -11.66
N ASP A 117 16.25 -6.01 -11.97
CA ASP A 117 15.79 -6.80 -13.09
C ASP A 117 14.42 -7.46 -12.88
N HIS A 118 13.86 -7.42 -11.66
CA HIS A 118 12.68 -8.21 -11.27
C HIS A 118 11.50 -7.39 -10.73
N PHE A 119 11.57 -6.05 -10.71
CA PHE A 119 10.49 -5.19 -10.19
C PHE A 119 9.19 -5.19 -11.01
N GLY A 120 9.24 -5.68 -12.24
CA GLY A 120 8.08 -5.75 -13.13
C GLY A 120 6.93 -6.57 -12.58
N ILE A 121 5.71 -6.23 -13.00
CA ILE A 121 4.51 -7.06 -12.79
C ILE A 121 4.24 -8.01 -13.96
N VAL A 122 4.95 -7.86 -15.07
CA VAL A 122 5.03 -8.86 -16.15
C VAL A 122 6.48 -9.30 -16.34
N HIS A 123 6.65 -10.53 -16.82
CA HIS A 123 7.95 -11.08 -17.19
C HIS A 123 8.52 -10.36 -18.43
N ARG A 124 9.79 -10.65 -18.74
CA ARG A 124 10.49 -10.10 -19.90
C ARG A 124 9.78 -10.39 -21.22
N ASP A 125 9.14 -11.55 -21.34
CA ASP A 125 8.35 -11.97 -22.50
C ASP A 125 6.90 -11.43 -22.50
N LEU A 126 6.56 -10.56 -21.55
CA LEU A 126 5.24 -9.98 -21.31
C LEU A 126 4.19 -10.96 -20.75
N SER A 127 4.56 -12.19 -20.41
CA SER A 127 3.67 -13.08 -19.66
C SER A 127 3.39 -12.51 -18.26
N PRO A 128 2.17 -12.68 -17.73
CA PRO A 128 1.77 -12.04 -16.47
C PRO A 128 2.44 -12.71 -15.26
N LYS A 129 3.04 -11.90 -14.38
CA LYS A 129 3.43 -12.36 -13.03
C LYS A 129 2.21 -12.33 -12.09
N PRO A 130 2.25 -13.00 -10.93
CA PRO A 130 1.21 -12.89 -9.91
C PRO A 130 0.78 -11.45 -9.58
N ALA A 131 1.72 -10.50 -9.59
CA ALA A 131 1.43 -9.09 -9.34
C ALA A 131 0.51 -8.44 -10.39
N TYR A 132 0.60 -8.83 -11.66
CA TYR A 132 -0.33 -8.37 -12.70
C TYR A 132 -1.75 -8.92 -12.46
N LEU A 133 -1.86 -10.20 -12.08
CA LEU A 133 -3.14 -10.81 -11.72
C LEU A 133 -3.75 -10.13 -10.50
N ALA A 134 -2.92 -9.75 -9.53
CA ALA A 134 -3.37 -9.01 -8.34
C ALA A 134 -3.87 -7.61 -8.66
N MET A 135 -3.21 -6.89 -9.56
CA MET A 135 -3.73 -5.62 -10.07
C MET A 135 -5.09 -5.80 -10.76
N ARG A 136 -5.25 -6.88 -11.55
CA ARG A 136 -6.54 -7.21 -12.19
C ARG A 136 -7.63 -7.52 -11.16
N ALA A 137 -7.30 -8.29 -10.12
CA ALA A 137 -8.23 -8.61 -9.03
C ALA A 137 -8.66 -7.35 -8.26
N LEU A 138 -7.72 -6.46 -7.95
CA LEU A 138 -8.03 -5.17 -7.33
C LEU A 138 -8.97 -4.33 -8.21
N ASN A 139 -8.71 -4.24 -9.51
CA ASN A 139 -9.59 -3.52 -10.44
C ASN A 139 -11.00 -4.14 -10.54
N ARG A 140 -11.11 -5.47 -10.44
CA ARG A 140 -12.40 -6.16 -10.32
C ARG A 140 -13.12 -5.78 -9.02
N ALA A 141 -12.41 -5.71 -7.90
CA ALA A 141 -12.98 -5.40 -6.58
C ALA A 141 -13.34 -3.90 -6.43
N ARG A 142 -12.51 -3.02 -6.99
CA ARG A 142 -12.55 -1.56 -6.88
C ARG A 142 -12.45 -0.91 -8.28
N PRO A 143 -13.49 -1.00 -9.11
CA PRO A 143 -13.50 -0.39 -10.43
C PRO A 143 -13.36 1.14 -10.37
N VAL A 144 -13.01 1.74 -11.51
CA VAL A 144 -12.94 3.20 -11.68
C VAL A 144 -14.24 3.87 -11.21
N GLY A 145 -14.11 4.99 -10.49
CA GLY A 145 -15.25 5.66 -9.86
C GLY A 145 -15.61 5.15 -8.46
N SER A 146 -14.90 4.15 -7.92
CA SER A 146 -15.10 3.72 -6.53
C SER A 146 -14.60 4.77 -5.54
N VAL A 147 -15.37 5.00 -4.47
CA VAL A 147 -15.11 5.99 -3.43
C VAL A 147 -14.86 5.29 -2.09
N PRO A 148 -13.75 5.56 -1.38
CA PRO A 148 -13.48 4.96 -0.06
C PRO A 148 -14.62 5.22 0.93
N LEU A 149 -14.91 4.24 1.79
CA LEU A 149 -15.75 4.46 2.95
C LEU A 149 -14.95 5.21 4.02
N ALA A 150 -15.62 6.11 4.75
CA ALA A 150 -15.03 6.74 5.92
C ALA A 150 -14.78 5.71 7.03
N GLY A 151 -13.73 5.93 7.83
CA GLY A 151 -13.37 5.10 8.97
C GLY A 151 -11.91 4.65 8.94
N ASP A 152 -11.51 4.02 10.03
CA ASP A 152 -10.16 3.50 10.19
C ASP A 152 -9.91 2.35 9.22
N LEU A 153 -8.72 2.36 8.62
CA LEU A 153 -8.27 1.32 7.70
C LEU A 153 -8.04 -0.03 8.40
N CYS A 154 -7.69 0.00 9.69
CA CYS A 154 -7.36 -1.17 10.47
C CYS A 154 -7.70 -1.03 11.96
N THR A 155 -7.91 -2.17 12.61
CA THR A 155 -7.99 -2.32 14.05
C THR A 155 -6.89 -3.27 14.50
N GLY A 156 -5.86 -2.74 15.16
CA GLY A 156 -4.67 -3.51 15.52
C GLY A 156 -3.94 -4.03 14.28
N SER A 157 -3.92 -5.35 14.10
CA SER A 157 -3.26 -6.01 12.96
C SER A 157 -4.21 -6.39 11.82
N LEU A 158 -5.52 -6.21 12.00
CA LEU A 158 -6.55 -6.54 11.02
C LEU A 158 -6.91 -5.30 10.20
N TYR A 159 -6.85 -5.43 8.89
CA TYR A 159 -7.19 -4.38 7.92
C TYR A 159 -8.50 -4.73 7.22
N THR A 160 -9.42 -3.75 7.17
CA THR A 160 -10.75 -3.87 6.57
C THR A 160 -11.07 -2.61 5.78
N ALA A 161 -10.49 -2.48 4.60
CA ALA A 161 -10.69 -1.31 3.75
C ALA A 161 -11.98 -1.47 2.93
N GLY A 162 -12.92 -0.54 3.06
CA GLY A 162 -14.20 -0.55 2.33
C GLY A 162 -14.32 0.59 1.32
N TRP A 163 -15.10 0.39 0.26
CA TRP A 163 -15.46 1.44 -0.71
C TRP A 163 -16.85 1.21 -1.29
N LYS A 164 -17.50 2.31 -1.70
CA LYS A 164 -18.66 2.25 -2.59
C LYS A 164 -18.21 2.11 -4.02
N ARG A 165 -18.81 1.16 -4.73
CA ARG A 165 -18.60 0.91 -6.16
C ARG A 165 -19.63 1.71 -6.98
N PRO A 166 -19.34 2.01 -8.25
CA PRO A 166 -20.27 2.71 -9.13
C PRO A 166 -21.53 1.92 -9.48
N ASP A 167 -21.51 0.60 -9.31
CA ASP A 167 -22.68 -0.28 -9.45
C ASP A 167 -23.59 -0.27 -8.21
N GLY A 168 -23.30 0.57 -7.21
CA GLY A 168 -24.06 0.70 -5.97
C GLY A 168 -23.69 -0.32 -4.88
N GLN A 169 -22.88 -1.34 -5.20
CA GLN A 169 -22.42 -2.33 -4.22
C GLN A 169 -21.30 -1.77 -3.34
N THR A 170 -21.06 -2.42 -2.20
CA THR A 170 -19.85 -2.16 -1.40
C THR A 170 -18.79 -3.18 -1.74
N GLY A 171 -17.54 -2.74 -1.92
CA GLY A 171 -16.38 -3.63 -2.02
C GLY A 171 -15.51 -3.51 -0.76
N TRP A 172 -14.86 -4.61 -0.40
CA TRP A 172 -13.98 -4.71 0.75
C TRP A 172 -12.68 -5.44 0.41
N ALA A 173 -11.57 -4.98 0.98
CA ALA A 173 -10.31 -5.70 1.06
C ALA A 173 -10.00 -6.03 2.52
N ILE A 174 -9.70 -7.29 2.79
CA ILE A 174 -9.50 -7.83 4.14
C ILE A 174 -8.16 -8.56 4.20
N TRP A 175 -7.31 -8.21 5.16
CA TRP A 175 -6.07 -8.95 5.45
C TRP A 175 -5.60 -8.70 6.87
N THR A 176 -4.64 -9.49 7.35
CA THR A 176 -3.93 -9.24 8.61
C THR A 176 -2.42 -9.08 8.40
N THR A 177 -1.78 -8.32 9.27
CA THR A 177 -0.31 -8.30 9.43
C THR A 177 0.16 -9.11 10.65
N GLY A 178 -0.76 -9.62 11.46
CA GLY A 178 -0.50 -10.48 12.60
C GLY A 178 -0.58 -11.97 12.24
N PRO A 179 -0.62 -12.87 13.24
CA PRO A 179 -0.84 -14.29 13.01
C PRO A 179 -2.18 -14.54 12.30
N ALA A 180 -2.13 -15.19 11.14
CA ALA A 180 -3.33 -15.61 10.40
C ALA A 180 -4.20 -16.54 11.27
N ALA A 181 -5.50 -16.59 10.99
CA ALA A 181 -6.53 -17.33 11.75
C ALA A 181 -6.84 -16.84 13.19
N ARG A 182 -6.06 -15.92 13.76
CA ARG A 182 -6.41 -15.27 15.04
C ARG A 182 -7.29 -14.03 14.87
N GLN A 183 -7.25 -13.40 13.70
CA GLN A 183 -8.07 -12.24 13.37
C GLN A 183 -9.32 -12.74 12.65
N GLN A 184 -10.46 -12.67 13.32
CA GLN A 184 -11.75 -13.07 12.78
C GLN A 184 -12.46 -11.86 12.21
N VAL A 185 -13.29 -12.10 11.21
CA VAL A 185 -14.06 -11.08 10.52
C VAL A 185 -15.48 -11.56 10.31
N ARG A 186 -16.43 -10.66 10.55
CA ARG A 186 -17.87 -10.80 10.30
C ARG A 186 -18.31 -9.73 9.30
N TRP A 187 -19.52 -9.90 8.78
CA TRP A 187 -20.14 -8.91 7.91
C TRP A 187 -21.66 -8.90 8.06
N ASP A 188 -22.24 -7.77 7.71
CA ASP A 188 -23.68 -7.59 7.55
C ASP A 188 -24.06 -7.57 6.06
N GLY A 189 -25.19 -8.19 5.73
CA GLY A 189 -25.71 -8.24 4.36
C GLY A 189 -25.22 -9.45 3.56
N THR A 190 -25.47 -9.42 2.25
CA THR A 190 -25.18 -10.55 1.34
C THR A 190 -23.85 -10.40 0.63
N VAL A 191 -23.01 -11.43 0.68
CA VAL A 191 -21.82 -11.52 -0.18
C VAL A 191 -22.25 -11.95 -1.59
N LYS A 192 -22.03 -11.10 -2.58
CA LYS A 192 -22.33 -11.36 -4.00
C LYS A 192 -21.14 -11.97 -4.74
N ALA A 193 -19.93 -11.63 -4.32
CA ALA A 193 -18.71 -12.27 -4.80
C ALA A 193 -17.64 -12.25 -3.71
N ALA A 194 -16.84 -13.32 -3.66
CA ALA A 194 -15.65 -13.41 -2.85
C ALA A 194 -14.52 -14.01 -3.68
N PHE A 195 -13.34 -13.40 -3.64
CA PHE A 195 -12.18 -13.88 -4.40
C PHE A 195 -10.88 -13.45 -3.73
N ASP A 196 -9.82 -14.18 -4.01
CA ASP A 196 -8.50 -13.90 -3.44
C ASP A 196 -7.75 -12.78 -4.18
N TYR A 197 -6.56 -12.47 -3.67
CA TYR A 197 -5.65 -11.49 -4.25
C TYR A 197 -5.19 -11.80 -5.69
N LEU A 198 -5.40 -12.99 -6.24
CA LEU A 198 -5.11 -13.33 -7.64
C LEU A 198 -6.38 -13.32 -8.51
N GLY A 199 -7.55 -13.10 -7.90
CA GLY A 199 -8.85 -13.06 -8.56
C GLY A 199 -9.50 -14.42 -8.72
N ARG A 200 -9.04 -15.45 -8.00
CA ARG A 200 -9.68 -16.77 -7.95
C ARG A 200 -10.90 -16.69 -7.05
N ASP A 201 -12.05 -17.12 -7.57
CA ASP A 201 -13.30 -17.12 -6.79
C ASP A 201 -13.18 -18.08 -5.60
N LEU A 202 -13.76 -17.69 -4.48
CA LEU A 202 -13.75 -18.43 -3.22
C LEU A 202 -15.18 -18.74 -2.83
N ALA A 203 -15.46 -19.99 -2.45
CA ALA A 203 -16.75 -20.35 -1.89
C ALA A 203 -16.87 -19.80 -0.45
N LEU A 204 -18.06 -19.32 -0.07
CA LEU A 204 -18.28 -18.78 1.27
C LEU A 204 -18.07 -19.84 2.37
N ASP A 205 -18.44 -21.08 2.09
CA ASP A 205 -18.25 -22.18 3.03
C ASP A 205 -16.76 -22.50 3.24
N ASP A 206 -15.91 -22.28 2.23
CA ASP A 206 -14.45 -22.44 2.34
C ASP A 206 -13.79 -21.26 3.07
N LEU A 207 -14.42 -20.09 3.00
CA LEU A 207 -13.94 -18.86 3.61
C LEU A 207 -14.24 -18.77 5.09
N THR A 208 -15.24 -19.52 5.58
CA THR A 208 -15.85 -19.25 6.87
C THR A 208 -15.92 -20.51 7.71
N GLU A 209 -15.52 -20.38 8.97
CA GLU A 209 -15.73 -21.42 9.97
C GLU A 209 -16.70 -20.85 11.01
N LYS A 210 -17.83 -21.54 11.25
CA LYS A 210 -18.87 -21.09 12.19
C LYS A 210 -19.36 -19.65 11.93
N GLY A 211 -19.41 -19.26 10.66
CA GLY A 211 -19.88 -17.93 10.23
C GLY A 211 -18.87 -16.79 10.41
N THR A 212 -17.59 -17.09 10.66
CA THR A 212 -16.51 -16.10 10.73
C THR A 212 -15.43 -16.38 9.70
N LEU A 213 -14.95 -15.33 9.02
CA LEU A 213 -13.81 -15.38 8.13
C LEU A 213 -12.51 -15.21 8.91
N SER A 214 -11.61 -16.18 8.80
CA SER A 214 -10.24 -16.05 9.30
C SER A 214 -9.40 -15.20 8.35
N ALA A 215 -9.04 -13.99 8.76
CA ALA A 215 -8.22 -13.10 7.95
C ALA A 215 -6.83 -13.72 7.67
N GLN A 216 -6.40 -13.56 6.42
CA GLN A 216 -5.15 -14.10 5.91
C GLN A 216 -4.10 -13.00 5.73
N ASN A 217 -2.84 -13.42 5.55
CA ASN A 217 -1.80 -12.49 5.13
C ASN A 217 -1.94 -12.09 3.64
N SER A 218 -2.62 -12.88 2.81
CA SER A 218 -3.08 -12.41 1.50
C SER A 218 -4.35 -11.58 1.64
N VAL A 219 -4.59 -10.70 0.67
CA VAL A 219 -5.86 -9.95 0.60
C VAL A 219 -6.96 -10.88 0.13
N VAL A 220 -8.10 -10.83 0.81
CA VAL A 220 -9.38 -11.36 0.34
C VAL A 220 -10.28 -10.19 -0.02
N TYR A 221 -10.96 -10.27 -1.15
CA TYR A 221 -11.93 -9.29 -1.58
C TYR A 221 -13.34 -9.82 -1.40
N LEU A 222 -14.23 -9.00 -0.82
CA LEU A 222 -15.66 -9.26 -0.76
C LEU A 222 -16.39 -8.14 -1.51
N VAL A 223 -17.43 -8.49 -2.27
CA VAL A 223 -18.35 -7.54 -2.92
C VAL A 223 -19.76 -7.84 -2.48
N GLY A 224 -20.49 -6.81 -2.06
CA GLY A 224 -21.88 -6.91 -1.60
C GLY A 224 -22.11 -6.45 -0.16
N PRO A 225 -21.39 -7.00 0.85
CA PRO A 225 -21.71 -6.76 2.25
C PRO A 225 -21.69 -5.29 2.62
N GLU A 226 -22.65 -4.85 3.41
CA GLU A 226 -22.80 -3.44 3.79
C GLU A 226 -21.72 -3.00 4.77
N ARG A 227 -21.32 -3.92 5.65
CA ARG A 227 -20.32 -3.70 6.70
C ARG A 227 -19.45 -4.93 6.86
N VAL A 228 -18.17 -4.71 7.18
CA VAL A 228 -17.20 -5.75 7.57
C VAL A 228 -16.54 -5.28 8.86
N TYR A 229 -16.43 -6.17 9.85
CA TYR A 229 -15.95 -5.83 11.20
C TYR A 229 -15.34 -7.05 11.92
N PRO A 230 -14.54 -6.85 12.98
CA PRO A 230 -13.95 -7.94 13.77
C PRO A 230 -14.96 -8.88 14.49
#